data_AF-A0A2V7MY61-F1
#
_entry.id   AF-A0A2V7MY61-F1
#
_cell.length_a   1.000
_cell.length_b   1.000
_cell.length_c   1.000
_cell.angle_alpha   90.00
_cell.angle_beta   90.00
_cell.angle_gamma   90.00
#
_symmetry.space_group_name_H-M   'P 1'
#
loop_
_entity.id
_entity.type
_entity.pdbx_description
1 polymer ?
#
loop_
_entity_poly.entity_id
_entity_poly.type
_entity_poly.pdbx_seq_one_letter_code
_entity_poly.pdbx_strand_id
1 'polypeptide(L)'
;MTIRQTSALGVAACAAVVLACSERPDPVAPLRADATALPETHATTYSGRATVVQATLLGLPTVTVINAGPLPSSGGAEHASLVNGSVPGLLTVEVLHAATVGQGNASRSEASVAELALTVGGNNISAGFLEARATAMCTDAGATASGSADIARLSVNGQTIEIDGSPGQTVTLPNGRVIINEQTPGMGSMTVNALHVIVDGVADVIISSAHADITCEPAPPPPPPPGCTPADFVTGGGWITGTPSGAKANFGVGGGIKQGAFWGHLTYIDHDPNGPQVKGTGVTDYTGDAMIPTMRHIKGTAEVNGQSGFTYQVDVTDNGEPGRDDRFTIHLSNNYMASGRLSGGNIQLHTPSCQ
;
A
#
# COMPACT_ATOMS: atom_id res chain seq x y z
N MET A 1 8.45 55.18 65.62
CA MET A 1 8.18 54.76 67.02
C MET A 1 9.02 53.51 67.29
N THR A 2 9.68 53.43 68.45
CA THR A 2 10.36 52.23 68.99
C THR A 2 9.35 51.08 69.19
N ILE A 3 9.68 49.79 69.34
CA ILE A 3 10.89 49.02 69.74
C ILE A 3 10.79 47.59 69.09
N ARG A 4 11.74 46.63 69.03
CA ARG A 4 13.06 46.31 69.62
C ARG A 4 13.87 45.40 68.65
N GLN A 5 15.09 44.99 69.04
CA GLN A 5 15.86 43.87 68.44
C GLN A 5 15.49 42.52 69.10
N THR A 6 15.77 41.40 68.43
CA THR A 6 16.74 40.37 68.89
C THR A 6 17.01 39.33 67.80
N SER A 7 18.27 38.88 67.67
CA SER A 7 18.68 37.73 66.86
C SER A 7 18.92 36.50 67.75
N ALA A 8 18.71 35.30 67.21
CA ALA A 8 19.11 34.04 67.80
C ALA A 8 19.44 33.03 66.68
N LEU A 9 20.52 32.25 66.85
CA LEU A 9 20.87 31.18 65.91
C LEU A 9 20.05 29.92 66.24
N GLY A 10 19.61 29.21 65.19
CA GLY A 10 19.00 27.89 65.30
C GLY A 10 19.47 27.00 64.15
N VAL A 11 20.59 26.30 64.33
CA VAL A 11 21.04 25.29 63.36
C VAL A 11 20.22 24.02 63.57
N ALA A 12 19.25 23.78 62.68
CA ALA A 12 18.46 22.57 62.64
C ALA A 12 18.66 21.85 61.30
N ALA A 13 19.71 21.03 61.21
CA ALA A 13 19.89 20.13 60.09
C ALA A 13 18.99 18.90 60.27
N CYS A 14 18.01 18.70 59.38
CA CYS A 14 17.19 17.49 59.40
C CYS A 14 16.72 17.08 58.00
N ALA A 15 17.10 15.87 57.60
CA ALA A 15 16.54 15.04 56.53
C ALA A 15 16.03 15.70 55.23
N ALA A 16 16.80 15.56 54.15
CA ALA A 16 16.19 15.45 52.82
C ALA A 16 15.38 14.14 52.78
N VAL A 17 14.06 14.23 52.56
CA VAL A 17 13.20 13.05 52.45
C VAL A 17 13.36 12.46 51.05
N VAL A 18 14.25 11.48 50.93
CA VAL A 18 14.30 10.60 49.75
C VAL A 18 13.11 9.66 49.83
N LEU A 19 12.06 9.96 49.07
CA LEU A 19 10.91 9.06 48.85
C LEU A 19 11.33 7.92 47.92
N ALA A 20 12.05 6.96 48.50
CA ALA A 20 12.33 5.67 47.87
C ALA A 20 11.09 4.77 47.93
N CYS A 21 10.16 4.96 46.99
CA CYS A 21 9.09 3.99 46.75
C CYS A 21 9.68 2.73 46.10
N SER A 22 10.13 1.78 46.92
CA SER A 22 10.49 0.43 46.47
C SER A 22 9.24 -0.40 46.23
N GLU A 23 8.60 -0.20 45.09
CA GLU A 23 7.58 -1.12 44.58
C GLU A 23 8.25 -2.27 43.81
N ARG A 24 7.73 -3.49 43.99
CA ARG A 24 8.30 -4.69 43.39
C ARG A 24 7.81 -4.83 41.94
N PRO A 25 8.62 -5.35 41.01
CA PRO A 25 8.11 -5.83 39.75
C PRO A 25 7.34 -7.14 40.00
N ASP A 26 6.02 -7.05 40.12
CA ASP A 26 5.18 -8.23 39.93
C ASP A 26 5.33 -8.73 38.49
N PRO A 27 5.39 -10.05 38.26
CA PRO A 27 5.59 -10.58 36.91
C PRO A 27 4.36 -10.29 36.05
N VAL A 28 4.52 -9.40 35.07
CA VAL A 28 3.49 -9.09 34.08
C VAL A 28 3.11 -10.40 33.38
N ALA A 29 1.91 -10.91 33.67
CA ALA A 29 1.36 -12.06 32.96
C ALA A 29 1.32 -11.72 31.45
N PRO A 30 1.74 -12.64 30.55
CA PRO A 30 1.85 -12.32 29.13
C PRO A 30 0.49 -11.87 28.62
N LEU A 31 0.43 -10.61 28.17
CA LEU A 31 -0.75 -10.04 27.53
C LEU A 31 -1.12 -10.96 26.37
N ARG A 32 -2.35 -11.48 26.38
CA ARG A 32 -2.84 -12.24 25.22
C ARG A 32 -2.84 -11.30 24.03
N ALA A 33 -2.07 -11.64 23.00
CA ALA A 33 -2.18 -10.98 21.72
C ALA A 33 -3.58 -11.31 21.17
N ASP A 34 -4.44 -10.31 21.06
CA ASP A 34 -5.73 -10.47 20.41
C ASP A 34 -5.46 -10.74 18.91
N ALA A 35 -5.73 -11.98 18.50
CA ALA A 35 -5.48 -12.49 17.16
C ALA A 35 -6.47 -11.96 16.11
N THR A 36 -6.92 -10.71 16.28
CA THR A 36 -7.87 -9.98 15.44
C THR A 36 -7.27 -8.70 14.87
N ALA A 37 -5.96 -8.49 15.01
CA ALA A 37 -5.23 -7.53 14.18
C ALA A 37 -5.32 -8.00 12.72
N LEU A 38 -6.06 -7.26 11.90
CA LEU A 38 -6.05 -7.44 10.45
C LEU A 38 -4.63 -7.19 9.93
N PRO A 39 -4.18 -7.91 8.88
CA PRO A 39 -2.82 -7.75 8.37
C PRO A 39 -2.69 -6.39 7.69
N GLU A 40 -2.01 -5.45 8.34
CA GLU A 40 -1.88 -4.06 7.86
C GLU A 40 -1.27 -4.03 6.45
N THR A 41 -1.97 -3.42 5.49
CA THR A 41 -1.43 -3.19 4.15
C THR A 41 -0.22 -2.26 4.24
N HIS A 42 0.97 -2.82 4.10
CA HIS A 42 2.21 -2.07 4.14
C HIS A 42 2.42 -1.28 2.84
N ALA A 43 2.93 -0.07 2.98
CA ALA A 43 3.38 0.73 1.85
C ALA A 43 4.70 0.16 1.30
N THR A 44 4.73 -0.17 0.01
CA THR A 44 5.90 -0.78 -0.64
C THR A 44 6.76 0.22 -1.38
N THR A 45 6.17 1.32 -1.86
CA THR A 45 6.90 2.55 -2.17
C THR A 45 6.15 3.79 -1.69
N TYR A 46 6.89 4.73 -1.13
CA TYR A 46 6.41 6.08 -0.81
C TYR A 46 6.91 7.06 -1.88
N SER A 47 6.12 8.10 -2.16
CA SER A 47 6.61 9.30 -2.81
C SER A 47 5.96 10.54 -2.18
N GLY A 48 6.61 11.67 -2.32
CA GLY A 48 6.09 12.93 -1.82
C GLY A 48 7.04 14.10 -2.06
N ARG A 49 6.47 15.30 -2.05
CA ARG A 49 7.20 16.58 -2.11
C ARG A 49 6.38 17.67 -1.44
N ALA A 50 7.03 18.58 -0.73
CA ALA A 50 6.46 19.85 -0.30
C ALA A 50 7.25 21.03 -0.89
N THR A 51 6.56 22.03 -1.41
CA THR A 51 7.15 23.21 -2.09
C THR A 51 6.39 24.46 -1.70
N VAL A 52 6.99 25.38 -0.96
CA VAL A 52 6.25 26.57 -0.47
C VAL A 52 6.10 27.64 -1.55
N VAL A 53 7.05 27.75 -2.48
CA VAL A 53 6.98 28.68 -3.62
C VAL A 53 7.58 28.00 -4.84
N GLN A 54 6.83 27.97 -5.92
CA GLN A 54 7.30 27.64 -7.26
C GLN A 54 6.73 28.66 -8.25
N ALA A 55 7.58 29.43 -8.92
CA ALA A 55 7.16 30.52 -9.81
C ALA A 55 7.87 30.44 -11.17
N THR A 56 7.09 30.24 -12.23
CA THR A 56 7.56 30.23 -13.61
C THR A 56 7.10 31.50 -14.31
N LEU A 57 8.05 32.30 -14.79
CA LEU A 57 7.82 33.54 -15.54
C LEU A 57 8.18 33.31 -17.01
N LEU A 58 7.40 33.87 -17.95
CA LEU A 58 7.61 33.61 -19.38
C LEU A 58 9.03 34.04 -19.83
N GLY A 59 9.81 33.06 -20.32
CA GLY A 59 11.18 33.28 -20.79
C GLY A 59 12.26 33.24 -19.69
N LEU A 60 11.91 32.94 -18.44
CA LEU A 60 12.82 32.81 -17.31
C LEU A 60 12.81 31.39 -16.73
N PRO A 61 13.90 30.94 -16.06
CA PRO A 61 13.88 29.67 -15.32
C PRO A 61 12.92 29.76 -14.12
N THR A 62 12.28 28.64 -13.79
CA THR A 62 11.42 28.51 -12.60
C THR A 62 12.20 28.82 -11.32
N VAL A 63 11.67 29.72 -10.50
CA VAL A 63 12.18 30.06 -9.17
C VAL A 63 11.50 29.19 -8.12
N THR A 64 12.31 28.55 -7.26
CA THR A 64 11.84 27.78 -6.11
C THR A 64 12.51 28.32 -4.85
N VAL A 65 11.75 28.63 -3.79
CA VAL A 65 12.31 29.25 -2.57
C VAL A 65 12.71 28.20 -1.53
N ILE A 66 11.83 27.27 -1.17
CA ILE A 66 12.17 26.05 -0.42
C ILE A 66 11.46 24.82 -0.99
N ASN A 67 12.08 23.66 -0.82
CA ASN A 67 11.55 22.36 -1.22
C ASN A 67 11.95 21.30 -0.19
N ALA A 68 11.04 20.41 0.16
CA ALA A 68 11.32 19.15 0.84
C ALA A 68 11.01 18.00 -0.11
N GLY A 69 11.98 17.12 -0.35
CA GLY A 69 11.85 15.96 -1.23
C GLY A 69 12.50 16.10 -2.63
N PRO A 70 12.31 15.10 -3.51
CA PRO A 70 11.34 14.03 -3.38
C PRO A 70 11.76 13.03 -2.29
N LEU A 71 10.77 12.44 -1.61
CA LEU A 71 11.07 11.29 -0.74
C LEU A 71 11.69 10.14 -1.55
N PRO A 72 12.66 9.39 -0.99
CA PRO A 72 13.05 8.09 -1.51
C PRO A 72 11.88 7.10 -1.48
N SER A 73 11.87 6.13 -2.41
CA SER A 73 10.85 5.09 -2.46
C SER A 73 10.77 4.22 -1.19
N SER A 74 11.87 4.13 -0.43
CA SER A 74 11.94 3.48 0.88
C SER A 74 11.25 4.24 2.02
N GLY A 75 10.72 5.44 1.75
CA GLY A 75 10.23 6.35 2.79
C GLY A 75 11.38 7.07 3.51
N GLY A 76 11.06 7.65 4.67
CA GLY A 76 11.94 8.56 5.42
C GLY A 76 11.24 9.88 5.73
N ALA A 77 12.02 10.92 6.03
CA ALA A 77 11.51 12.26 6.29
C ALA A 77 12.45 13.32 5.70
N GLU A 78 11.92 14.16 4.81
CA GLU A 78 12.59 15.32 4.22
C GLU A 78 11.92 16.60 4.74
N HIS A 79 12.72 17.66 4.98
CA HIS A 79 12.20 18.94 5.45
C HIS A 79 13.08 20.12 5.03
N ALA A 80 12.46 21.29 4.89
CA ALA A 80 13.13 22.56 4.66
C ALA A 80 12.34 23.70 5.33
N SER A 81 13.03 24.74 5.77
CA SER A 81 12.39 25.94 6.32
C SER A 81 13.23 27.19 6.07
N LEU A 82 12.57 28.35 6.06
CA LEU A 82 13.21 29.64 5.84
C LEU A 82 12.43 30.74 6.56
N VAL A 83 13.11 31.55 7.39
CA VAL A 83 12.43 32.59 8.19
C VAL A 83 11.89 33.74 7.31
N ASN A 84 12.64 34.13 6.27
CA ASN A 84 12.25 35.19 5.33
C ASN A 84 12.74 34.83 3.91
N GLY A 85 11.86 34.91 2.92
CA GLY A 85 12.20 34.78 1.50
C GLY A 85 11.75 36.00 0.71
N SER A 86 12.53 36.43 -0.28
CA SER A 86 12.12 37.51 -1.18
C SER A 86 12.70 37.37 -2.58
N VAL A 87 11.93 37.81 -3.58
CA VAL A 87 12.34 37.93 -4.97
C VAL A 87 12.01 39.36 -5.40
N PRO A 88 13.01 40.23 -5.66
CA PRO A 88 12.76 41.66 -5.90
C PRO A 88 11.74 41.93 -7.00
N GLY A 89 10.69 42.68 -6.66
CA GLY A 89 9.60 43.03 -7.58
C GLY A 89 8.56 41.93 -7.84
N LEU A 90 8.71 40.75 -7.23
CA LEU A 90 7.78 39.62 -7.37
C LEU A 90 7.19 39.17 -6.03
N LEU A 91 8.01 38.98 -4.98
CA LEU A 91 7.61 38.22 -3.80
C LEU A 91 8.28 38.69 -2.50
N THR A 92 7.52 38.69 -1.40
CA THR A 92 8.03 38.59 -0.02
C THR A 92 7.17 37.59 0.76
N VAL A 93 7.82 36.76 1.58
CA VAL A 93 7.20 35.65 2.34
C VAL A 93 7.94 35.42 3.65
N GLU A 94 7.20 35.12 4.73
CA GLU A 94 7.75 34.87 6.07
C GLU A 94 7.45 33.45 6.56
N VAL A 95 8.28 32.92 7.46
CA VAL A 95 8.11 31.62 8.14
C VAL A 95 7.67 30.48 7.20
N LEU A 96 8.48 30.21 6.18
CA LEU A 96 8.25 29.13 5.23
C LEU A 96 8.61 27.79 5.87
N HIS A 97 7.75 26.80 5.71
CA HIS A 97 7.95 25.42 6.18
C HIS A 97 7.52 24.41 5.12
N ALA A 98 8.34 23.40 4.89
CA ALA A 98 8.04 22.26 4.03
C ALA A 98 8.49 20.98 4.72
N ALA A 99 7.59 20.00 4.82
CA ALA A 99 7.93 18.66 5.33
C ALA A 99 7.25 17.57 4.49
N THR A 100 7.90 16.41 4.41
CA THR A 100 7.45 15.27 3.61
C THR A 100 7.91 14.00 4.31
N VAL A 101 6.98 13.15 4.76
CA VAL A 101 7.24 11.96 5.58
C VAL A 101 6.54 10.73 5.02
N GLY A 102 7.29 9.66 4.76
CA GLY A 102 6.79 8.36 4.34
C GLY A 102 7.16 7.29 5.36
N GLN A 103 6.17 6.74 6.06
CA GLN A 103 6.38 5.73 7.10
C GLN A 103 5.14 4.83 7.32
N GLY A 104 5.38 3.53 7.55
CA GLY A 104 4.36 2.55 7.92
C GLY A 104 3.36 2.25 6.79
N ASN A 105 2.18 2.86 6.88
CA ASN A 105 1.12 2.77 5.88
C ASN A 105 0.75 4.14 5.28
N ALA A 106 1.58 5.19 5.49
CA ALA A 106 1.24 6.55 5.07
C ALA A 106 2.42 7.31 4.44
N SER A 107 2.11 8.10 3.41
CA SER A 107 2.92 9.22 2.92
C SER A 107 2.17 10.52 3.20
N ARG A 108 2.84 11.53 3.73
CA ARG A 108 2.26 12.81 4.12
C ARG A 108 3.18 13.96 3.73
N SER A 109 2.58 15.03 3.21
CA SER A 109 3.31 16.22 2.78
C SER A 109 2.58 17.46 3.27
N GLU A 110 3.33 18.43 3.79
CA GLU A 110 2.82 19.71 4.24
C GLU A 110 3.75 20.84 3.75
N ALA A 111 3.15 21.90 3.22
CA ALA A 111 3.85 23.12 2.83
C ALA A 111 3.08 24.31 3.38
N SER A 112 3.74 25.20 4.12
CA SER A 112 3.10 26.39 4.69
C SER A 112 3.98 27.64 4.68
N VAL A 113 3.32 28.81 4.73
CA VAL A 113 3.93 30.14 4.74
C VAL A 113 3.07 31.12 5.52
N ALA A 114 3.71 32.05 6.24
CA ALA A 114 3.09 33.21 6.86
C ALA A 114 3.31 34.48 6.00
N GLU A 115 2.34 35.40 6.06
CA GLU A 115 2.43 36.74 5.44
C GLU A 115 3.03 36.75 4.01
N LEU A 116 2.33 36.09 3.09
CA LEU A 116 2.57 36.21 1.66
C LEU A 116 2.24 37.63 1.18
N ALA A 117 3.16 38.22 0.40
CA ALA A 117 2.82 39.24 -0.59
C ALA A 117 3.48 38.91 -1.94
N LEU A 118 2.66 38.78 -2.98
CA LEU A 118 3.00 38.44 -4.35
C LEU A 118 2.50 39.54 -5.30
N THR A 119 3.42 40.15 -6.06
CA THR A 119 3.09 41.09 -7.14
C THR A 119 3.45 40.46 -8.48
N VAL A 120 2.45 40.10 -9.28
CA VAL A 120 2.66 39.39 -10.56
C VAL A 120 1.72 39.86 -11.65
N GLY A 121 2.30 40.26 -12.79
CA GLY A 121 1.55 40.71 -13.97
C GLY A 121 0.60 41.88 -13.75
N GLY A 122 0.90 42.75 -12.77
CA GLY A 122 0.05 43.88 -12.37
C GLY A 122 -0.97 43.56 -11.28
N ASN A 123 -1.09 42.31 -10.83
CA ASN A 123 -1.92 41.91 -9.69
C ASN A 123 -1.09 41.91 -8.41
N ASN A 124 -1.72 42.27 -7.30
CA ASN A 124 -1.20 42.11 -5.94
C ASN A 124 -2.05 41.08 -5.21
N ILE A 125 -1.44 40.00 -4.73
CA ILE A 125 -2.08 38.95 -3.95
C ILE A 125 -1.35 38.86 -2.60
N SER A 126 -2.09 38.79 -1.50
CA SER A 126 -1.52 38.59 -0.17
C SER A 126 -2.35 37.62 0.66
N ALA A 127 -1.71 36.95 1.61
CA ALA A 127 -2.37 36.05 2.54
C ALA A 127 -1.58 35.97 3.85
N GLY A 128 -2.27 36.03 4.98
CA GLY A 128 -1.63 35.98 6.30
C GLY A 128 -1.11 34.60 6.68
N PHE A 129 -1.74 33.55 6.14
CA PHE A 129 -1.27 32.16 6.23
C PHE A 129 -1.79 31.36 5.03
N LEU A 130 -0.95 30.47 4.48
CA LEU A 130 -1.33 29.48 3.48
C LEU A 130 -0.66 28.15 3.82
N GLU A 131 -1.44 27.10 4.03
CA GLU A 131 -0.97 25.73 4.18
C GLU A 131 -1.67 24.80 3.18
N ALA A 132 -0.91 23.89 2.58
CA ALA A 132 -1.44 22.73 1.87
C ALA A 132 -0.98 21.44 2.55
N ARG A 133 -1.88 20.47 2.65
CA ARG A 133 -1.64 19.13 3.19
C ARG A 133 -2.11 18.08 2.18
N ALA A 134 -1.22 17.18 1.81
CA ALA A 134 -1.53 15.97 1.07
C ALA A 134 -1.24 14.74 1.94
N THR A 135 -2.06 13.71 1.81
CA THR A 135 -1.90 12.44 2.50
C THR A 135 -2.29 11.31 1.56
N ALA A 136 -1.45 10.29 1.49
CA ALA A 136 -1.72 9.01 0.83
C ALA A 136 -1.56 7.90 1.87
N MET A 137 -2.51 6.96 1.94
CA MET A 137 -2.55 5.91 2.96
C MET A 137 -3.00 4.57 2.41
N CYS A 138 -2.31 3.51 2.82
CA CYS A 138 -2.71 2.13 2.59
C CYS A 138 -3.78 1.70 3.59
N THR A 139 -4.83 1.08 3.06
CA THR A 139 -5.97 0.51 3.79
C THR A 139 -6.27 -0.88 3.27
N ASP A 140 -7.10 -1.66 3.97
CA ASP A 140 -7.57 -2.98 3.53
C ASP A 140 -8.25 -2.97 2.14
N ALA A 141 -8.77 -1.81 1.71
CA ALA A 141 -9.36 -1.59 0.38
C ALA A 141 -8.35 -1.12 -0.68
N GLY A 142 -7.05 -1.08 -0.35
CA GLY A 142 -5.97 -0.58 -1.20
C GLY A 142 -5.53 0.86 -0.86
N ALA A 143 -4.88 1.51 -1.83
CA ALA A 143 -4.33 2.85 -1.67
C ALA A 143 -5.43 3.93 -1.74
N THR A 144 -5.46 4.79 -0.72
CA THR A 144 -6.36 5.94 -0.59
C THR A 144 -5.57 7.24 -0.51
N ALA A 145 -6.17 8.37 -0.87
CA ALA A 145 -5.52 9.67 -0.71
C ALA A 145 -6.52 10.80 -0.41
N SER A 146 -6.07 11.82 0.29
CA SER A 146 -6.86 12.98 0.73
C SER A 146 -6.02 14.25 0.75
N GLY A 147 -6.70 15.39 0.56
CA GLY A 147 -6.08 16.71 0.47
C GLY A 147 -6.88 17.78 1.22
N SER A 148 -6.18 18.77 1.76
CA SER A 148 -6.80 19.96 2.38
C SER A 148 -5.86 21.16 2.32
N ALA A 149 -6.42 22.37 2.32
CA ALA A 149 -5.68 23.60 2.51
C ALA A 149 -6.29 24.43 3.66
N ASP A 150 -5.46 25.18 4.38
CA ASP A 150 -5.88 26.21 5.34
C ASP A 150 -5.33 27.57 4.90
N ILE A 151 -6.19 28.59 4.90
CA ILE A 151 -6.00 29.84 4.15
C ILE A 151 -6.59 30.99 4.96
N ALA A 152 -5.72 31.85 5.49
CA ALA A 152 -6.14 32.98 6.34
C ALA A 152 -5.80 34.34 5.70
N ARG A 153 -6.73 35.29 5.80
CA ARG A 153 -6.57 36.69 5.35
C ARG A 153 -6.18 36.83 3.86
N LEU A 154 -6.70 35.96 2.98
CA LEU A 154 -6.46 36.07 1.54
C LEU A 154 -7.05 37.37 0.99
N SER A 155 -6.25 38.13 0.25
CA SER A 155 -6.66 39.33 -0.47
C SER A 155 -6.10 39.34 -1.89
N VAL A 156 -6.94 39.78 -2.84
CA VAL A 156 -6.59 39.94 -4.25
C VAL A 156 -6.92 41.37 -4.66
N ASN A 157 -5.91 42.10 -5.15
CA ASN A 157 -6.00 43.50 -5.57
C ASN A 157 -6.66 44.44 -4.52
N GLY A 158 -6.46 44.15 -3.23
CA GLY A 158 -7.01 44.90 -2.10
C GLY A 158 -8.44 44.53 -1.70
N GLN A 159 -9.07 43.53 -2.34
CA GLN A 159 -10.33 42.95 -1.92
C GLN A 159 -10.07 41.70 -1.08
N THR A 160 -10.71 41.56 0.09
CA THR A 160 -10.68 40.31 0.86
C THR A 160 -11.45 39.22 0.12
N ILE A 161 -10.91 38.00 0.12
CA ILE A 161 -11.57 36.82 -0.46
C ILE A 161 -12.09 35.94 0.70
N GLU A 162 -13.40 35.71 0.71
CA GLU A 162 -14.02 34.70 1.58
C GLU A 162 -13.72 33.30 1.02
N ILE A 163 -13.26 32.39 1.89
CA ILE A 163 -12.93 31.01 1.52
C ILE A 163 -14.16 30.13 1.75
N ASP A 164 -14.68 29.51 0.68
CA ASP A 164 -15.91 28.69 0.76
C ASP A 164 -15.65 27.24 1.21
N GLY A 165 -14.38 26.83 1.30
CA GLY A 165 -13.94 25.51 1.73
C GLY A 165 -14.01 24.43 0.66
N SER A 166 -14.48 24.74 -0.55
CA SER A 166 -14.49 23.80 -1.67
C SER A 166 -13.10 23.63 -2.30
N PRO A 167 -12.78 22.46 -2.89
CA PRO A 167 -11.61 22.31 -3.74
C PRO A 167 -11.77 23.08 -5.06
N GLY A 168 -10.78 23.87 -5.43
CA GLY A 168 -10.73 24.58 -6.72
C GLY A 168 -11.54 25.89 -6.80
N GLN A 169 -11.91 26.49 -5.65
CA GLN A 169 -12.54 27.81 -5.61
C GLN A 169 -11.70 28.81 -6.44
N THR A 170 -12.32 29.54 -7.37
CA THR A 170 -11.60 30.36 -8.35
C THR A 170 -11.96 31.84 -8.24
N VAL A 171 -10.94 32.70 -8.20
CA VAL A 171 -11.05 34.17 -8.24
C VAL A 171 -10.48 34.70 -9.55
N THR A 172 -11.28 35.43 -10.32
CA THR A 172 -10.87 36.00 -11.60
C THR A 172 -9.93 37.20 -11.42
N LEU A 173 -8.86 37.26 -12.21
CA LEU A 173 -7.97 38.42 -12.34
C LEU A 173 -8.28 39.15 -13.67
N PRO A 174 -7.91 40.43 -13.84
CA PRO A 174 -8.08 41.16 -15.11
C PRO A 174 -7.35 40.53 -16.31
N ASN A 175 -6.38 39.65 -16.05
CA ASN A 175 -5.52 38.99 -17.02
C ASN A 175 -5.15 37.55 -16.55
N GLY A 176 -6.08 36.84 -15.92
CA GLY A 176 -5.85 35.46 -15.46
C GLY A 176 -6.80 35.02 -14.35
N ARG A 177 -6.31 34.17 -13.44
CA ARG A 177 -7.09 33.68 -12.27
C ARG A 177 -6.21 33.26 -11.11
N VAL A 178 -6.81 33.19 -9.93
CA VAL A 178 -6.28 32.49 -8.75
C VAL A 178 -7.19 31.30 -8.47
N ILE A 179 -6.60 30.11 -8.33
CA ILE A 179 -7.28 28.90 -7.87
C ILE A 179 -6.85 28.66 -6.42
N ILE A 180 -7.83 28.38 -5.56
CA ILE A 180 -7.72 28.23 -4.11
C ILE A 180 -8.01 26.76 -3.79
N ASN A 181 -7.19 26.13 -2.94
CA ASN A 181 -7.36 24.72 -2.57
C ASN A 181 -7.49 23.81 -3.81
N GLU A 182 -6.59 23.96 -4.78
CA GLU A 182 -6.58 23.17 -6.00
C GLU A 182 -6.12 21.74 -5.66
N GLN A 183 -6.97 20.74 -5.89
CA GLN A 183 -6.66 19.35 -5.58
C GLN A 183 -6.66 18.49 -6.84
N THR A 184 -5.55 17.77 -7.06
CA THR A 184 -5.37 16.79 -8.13
C THR A 184 -5.25 15.39 -7.52
N PRO A 185 -6.34 14.61 -7.45
CA PRO A 185 -6.31 13.23 -6.97
C PRO A 185 -5.76 12.27 -8.04
N GLY A 186 -5.11 11.20 -7.58
CA GLY A 186 -4.68 10.06 -8.38
C GLY A 186 -4.91 8.73 -7.65
N MET A 187 -4.55 7.61 -8.28
CA MET A 187 -4.56 6.31 -7.59
C MET A 187 -3.47 6.32 -6.53
N GLY A 188 -3.84 6.16 -5.25
CA GLY A 188 -2.90 6.23 -4.13
C GLY A 188 -2.18 7.57 -3.96
N SER A 189 -2.65 8.64 -4.59
CA SER A 189 -1.91 9.91 -4.66
C SER A 189 -2.80 11.15 -4.60
N MET A 190 -2.23 12.24 -4.10
CA MET A 190 -2.86 13.55 -4.01
C MET A 190 -1.81 14.65 -4.20
N THR A 191 -2.12 15.66 -5.01
CA THR A 191 -1.42 16.95 -5.01
C THR A 191 -2.40 18.04 -4.61
N VAL A 192 -2.02 18.88 -3.65
CA VAL A 192 -2.78 20.05 -3.21
C VAL A 192 -1.92 21.29 -3.37
N ASN A 193 -2.46 22.32 -4.03
CA ASN A 193 -1.91 23.66 -4.03
C ASN A 193 -2.85 24.56 -3.23
N ALA A 194 -2.37 25.20 -2.15
CA ALA A 194 -3.18 26.13 -1.38
C ALA A 194 -3.58 27.33 -2.25
N LEU A 195 -2.63 27.82 -3.05
CA LEU A 195 -2.84 28.89 -4.02
C LEU A 195 -2.10 28.61 -5.34
N HIS A 196 -2.82 28.71 -6.46
CA HIS A 196 -2.26 28.61 -7.81
C HIS A 196 -2.70 29.85 -8.60
N VAL A 197 -1.75 30.77 -8.83
CA VAL A 197 -1.95 32.04 -9.52
C VAL A 197 -1.44 31.93 -10.95
N ILE A 198 -2.35 32.07 -11.90
CA ILE A 198 -2.06 32.02 -13.34
C ILE A 198 -2.35 33.39 -13.93
N VAL A 199 -1.35 33.98 -14.59
CA VAL A 199 -1.48 35.23 -15.34
C VAL A 199 -1.18 34.95 -16.81
N ASP A 200 -2.19 35.12 -17.65
CA ASP A 200 -2.21 34.62 -19.02
C ASP A 200 -1.07 35.23 -19.87
N GLY A 201 -0.17 34.36 -20.34
CA GLY A 201 1.01 34.78 -21.12
C GLY A 201 2.11 35.48 -20.32
N VAL A 202 2.04 35.48 -18.98
CA VAL A 202 3.02 36.16 -18.10
C VAL A 202 3.64 35.21 -17.07
N ALA A 203 2.82 34.51 -16.28
CA ALA A 203 3.29 33.77 -15.11
C ALA A 203 2.39 32.59 -14.72
N ASP A 204 3.02 31.59 -14.11
CA ASP A 204 2.42 30.44 -13.43
C ASP A 204 3.10 30.35 -12.06
N VAL A 205 2.36 30.58 -10.97
CA VAL A 205 2.91 30.68 -9.60
C VAL A 205 2.08 29.84 -8.63
N ILE A 206 2.72 28.86 -8.01
CA ILE A 206 2.14 28.00 -6.98
C ILE A 206 2.74 28.39 -5.62
N ILE A 207 1.88 28.63 -4.64
CA ILE A 207 2.24 28.88 -3.24
C ILE A 207 1.64 27.77 -2.37
N SER A 208 2.47 27.21 -1.48
CA SER A 208 2.17 26.04 -0.64
C SER A 208 1.60 24.87 -1.46
N SER A 209 2.48 24.10 -2.10
CA SER A 209 2.19 22.85 -2.79
C SER A 209 2.62 21.64 -1.96
N ALA A 210 1.73 20.68 -1.77
CA ALA A 210 1.99 19.41 -1.13
C ALA A 210 1.55 18.26 -2.04
N HIS A 211 2.47 17.37 -2.38
CA HIS A 211 2.21 16.13 -3.11
C HIS A 211 2.55 14.92 -2.24
N ALA A 212 1.65 13.95 -2.12
CA ALA A 212 1.89 12.67 -1.47
C ALA A 212 1.40 11.53 -2.37
N ASP A 213 2.15 10.44 -2.43
CA ASP A 213 1.86 9.24 -3.20
C ASP A 213 2.28 8.00 -2.40
N ILE A 214 1.53 6.92 -2.55
CA ILE A 214 1.81 5.64 -1.90
C ILE A 214 1.38 4.48 -2.80
N THR A 215 2.28 3.53 -3.01
CA THR A 215 1.93 2.21 -3.56
C THR A 215 1.78 1.23 -2.40
N CYS A 216 0.68 0.50 -2.42
CA CYS A 216 0.34 -0.52 -1.43
C CYS A 216 0.32 -1.88 -2.12
N GLU A 217 1.04 -2.85 -1.58
CA GLU A 217 0.77 -4.25 -1.88
C GLU A 217 -0.23 -4.80 -0.86
N PRO A 218 -0.98 -5.88 -1.20
CA PRO A 218 -1.65 -6.68 -0.20
C PRO A 218 -0.65 -7.08 0.89
N ALA A 219 -1.03 -6.94 2.15
CA ALA A 219 -0.19 -7.38 3.25
C ALA A 219 0.21 -8.86 3.05
N PRO A 220 1.48 -9.24 3.28
CA PRO A 220 1.86 -10.64 3.29
C PRO A 220 0.92 -11.40 4.24
N PRO A 221 0.35 -12.56 3.84
CA PRO A 221 -0.50 -13.33 4.72
C PRO A 221 0.27 -13.62 6.02
N PRO A 222 -0.34 -13.43 7.19
CA PRO A 222 0.38 -13.43 8.46
C PRO A 222 1.15 -14.73 8.63
N PRO A 223 2.40 -14.69 9.12
CA PRO A 223 3.23 -15.88 9.24
C PRO A 223 2.49 -16.94 10.06
N PRO A 224 2.41 -18.20 9.59
CA PRO A 224 1.60 -19.23 10.23
C PRO A 224 2.07 -19.42 11.68
N PRO A 225 1.14 -19.65 12.64
CA PRO A 225 1.49 -19.79 14.05
C PRO A 225 2.61 -20.83 14.28
N PRO A 226 3.54 -20.63 15.23
CA PRO A 226 4.63 -21.57 15.46
C PRO A 226 4.14 -23.00 15.75
N GLY A 227 4.28 -23.89 14.77
CA GLY A 227 3.75 -25.26 14.79
C GLY A 227 2.77 -25.58 13.65
N CYS A 228 2.23 -24.58 12.95
CA CYS A 228 1.36 -24.77 11.79
C CYS A 228 2.18 -24.90 10.50
N THR A 229 2.17 -26.07 9.87
CA THR A 229 2.56 -26.24 8.47
C THR A 229 1.36 -25.90 7.57
N PRO A 230 1.41 -24.88 6.69
CA PRO A 230 0.33 -24.59 5.75
C PRO A 230 0.11 -25.77 4.80
N ALA A 231 -1.01 -26.47 4.96
CA ALA A 231 -1.37 -27.65 4.19
C ALA A 231 -2.14 -27.26 2.92
N ASP A 232 -1.44 -26.70 1.93
CA ASP A 232 -1.98 -26.55 0.57
C ASP A 232 -2.38 -27.93 0.02
N PHE A 233 -3.61 -28.05 -0.48
CA PHE A 233 -4.06 -29.24 -1.18
C PHE A 233 -5.05 -28.90 -2.29
N VAL A 234 -5.02 -29.69 -3.36
CA VAL A 234 -5.96 -29.60 -4.48
C VAL A 234 -6.86 -30.83 -4.49
N THR A 235 -8.12 -30.64 -4.89
CA THR A 235 -9.06 -31.73 -5.18
C THR A 235 -9.77 -31.45 -6.49
N GLY A 236 -10.04 -32.45 -7.30
CA GLY A 236 -10.83 -32.25 -8.51
C GLY A 236 -11.35 -33.55 -9.12
N GLY A 237 -12.28 -33.40 -10.05
CA GLY A 237 -12.81 -34.50 -10.84
C GLY A 237 -13.59 -33.98 -12.04
N GLY A 238 -13.52 -34.71 -13.15
CA GLY A 238 -14.11 -34.25 -14.40
C GLY A 238 -13.75 -35.10 -15.59
N TRP A 239 -13.80 -34.48 -16.77
CA TRP A 239 -13.37 -35.10 -18.02
C TRP A 239 -12.80 -34.09 -19.03
N ILE A 240 -11.88 -34.61 -19.85
CA ILE A 240 -11.26 -33.92 -20.99
C ILE A 240 -11.48 -34.74 -22.27
N THR A 241 -11.23 -34.11 -23.42
CA THR A 241 -11.25 -34.73 -24.76
C THR A 241 -9.90 -34.67 -25.49
N GLY A 242 -8.90 -33.97 -24.94
CA GLY A 242 -7.54 -33.91 -25.49
C GLY A 242 -6.70 -35.14 -25.13
N THR A 243 -7.26 -36.33 -25.38
CA THR A 243 -6.55 -37.62 -25.37
C THR A 243 -5.90 -37.86 -26.74
N PRO A 244 -4.98 -38.84 -26.87
CA PRO A 244 -4.33 -39.14 -28.15
C PRO A 244 -5.28 -39.51 -29.30
N SER A 245 -6.47 -40.05 -29.02
CA SER A 245 -7.49 -40.40 -30.03
C SER A 245 -8.69 -39.45 -30.08
N GLY A 246 -8.74 -38.43 -29.22
CA GLY A 246 -9.91 -37.55 -29.06
C GLY A 246 -11.06 -38.17 -28.27
N ALA A 247 -10.90 -39.40 -27.77
CA ALA A 247 -11.85 -40.04 -26.86
C ALA A 247 -12.00 -39.26 -25.55
N LYS A 248 -13.16 -39.40 -24.90
CA LYS A 248 -13.40 -38.84 -23.58
C LYS A 248 -12.53 -39.57 -22.55
N ALA A 249 -11.76 -38.83 -21.75
CA ALA A 249 -11.13 -39.35 -20.55
C ALA A 249 -11.74 -38.74 -19.29
N ASN A 250 -12.07 -39.57 -18.31
CA ASN A 250 -12.58 -39.20 -16.99
C ASN A 250 -11.48 -39.32 -15.93
N PHE A 251 -11.46 -38.42 -14.95
CA PHE A 251 -10.51 -38.45 -13.84
C PHE A 251 -11.12 -38.05 -12.49
N GLY A 252 -10.48 -38.50 -11.41
CA GLY A 252 -10.59 -37.99 -10.05
C GLY A 252 -9.20 -37.83 -9.46
N VAL A 253 -8.95 -36.72 -8.76
CA VAL A 253 -7.59 -36.37 -8.31
C VAL A 253 -7.64 -35.64 -6.97
N GLY A 254 -6.65 -35.92 -6.13
CA GLY A 254 -6.30 -35.08 -4.99
C GLY A 254 -4.80 -35.13 -4.73
N GLY A 255 -4.23 -34.03 -4.28
CA GLY A 255 -2.81 -33.93 -3.92
C GLY A 255 -2.60 -32.85 -2.88
N GLY A 256 -1.60 -33.01 -2.02
CA GLY A 256 -1.26 -32.03 -0.98
C GLY A 256 -0.25 -32.57 0.02
N ILE A 257 0.07 -31.77 1.03
CA ILE A 257 0.91 -32.19 2.17
C ILE A 257 0.09 -32.07 3.45
N LYS A 258 -0.09 -33.17 4.18
CA LYS A 258 -0.82 -33.22 5.45
C LYS A 258 0.08 -33.78 6.54
N GLN A 259 0.23 -33.04 7.64
CA GLN A 259 1.11 -33.39 8.77
C GLN A 259 2.56 -33.70 8.35
N GLY A 260 3.08 -33.00 7.32
CA GLY A 260 4.42 -33.20 6.77
C GLY A 260 4.59 -34.40 5.84
N ALA A 261 3.53 -35.19 5.57
CA ALA A 261 3.53 -36.29 4.62
C ALA A 261 2.70 -35.97 3.37
N PHE A 262 3.07 -36.55 2.22
CA PHE A 262 2.25 -36.43 1.01
C PHE A 262 0.90 -37.13 1.17
N TRP A 263 -0.16 -36.46 0.74
CA TRP A 263 -1.52 -36.96 0.75
C TRP A 263 -2.14 -36.80 -0.64
N GLY A 264 -2.96 -37.77 -1.06
CA GLY A 264 -3.71 -37.67 -2.30
C GLY A 264 -4.01 -39.01 -2.96
N HIS A 265 -4.52 -38.93 -4.19
CA HIS A 265 -4.82 -40.07 -5.05
C HIS A 265 -4.96 -39.61 -6.51
N LEU A 266 -4.91 -40.57 -7.44
CA LEU A 266 -5.30 -40.38 -8.82
C LEU A 266 -6.17 -41.55 -9.27
N THR A 267 -7.27 -41.27 -9.95
CA THR A 267 -7.98 -42.22 -10.81
C THR A 267 -8.15 -41.60 -12.19
N TYR A 268 -7.92 -42.38 -13.23
CA TYR A 268 -8.05 -41.93 -14.62
C TYR A 268 -8.54 -43.08 -15.49
N ILE A 269 -9.42 -42.80 -16.43
CA ILE A 269 -9.84 -43.73 -17.47
C ILE A 269 -10.03 -42.96 -18.78
N ASP A 270 -9.23 -43.30 -19.78
CA ASP A 270 -9.52 -42.98 -21.17
C ASP A 270 -10.52 -44.01 -21.72
N HIS A 271 -11.58 -43.55 -22.36
CA HIS A 271 -12.63 -44.41 -22.92
C HIS A 271 -12.35 -44.87 -24.37
N ASP A 272 -11.17 -44.59 -24.93
CA ASP A 272 -10.67 -45.32 -26.10
C ASP A 272 -10.63 -46.84 -25.84
N PRO A 273 -10.90 -47.73 -26.82
CA PRO A 273 -10.76 -49.18 -26.65
C PRO A 273 -9.36 -49.65 -26.20
N ASN A 274 -8.32 -48.83 -26.38
CA ASN A 274 -6.94 -49.08 -25.94
C ASN A 274 -6.49 -48.07 -24.85
N GLY A 275 -7.42 -47.26 -24.34
CA GLY A 275 -7.16 -46.20 -23.36
C GLY A 275 -6.68 -46.76 -22.01
N PRO A 276 -5.73 -46.08 -21.32
CA PRO A 276 -5.26 -46.54 -20.03
C PRO A 276 -6.31 -46.30 -18.93
N GLN A 277 -6.51 -47.32 -18.10
CA GLN A 277 -7.07 -47.21 -16.76
C GLN A 277 -5.92 -47.03 -15.77
N VAL A 278 -5.88 -45.91 -15.05
CA VAL A 278 -4.81 -45.58 -14.10
C VAL A 278 -5.37 -45.46 -12.69
N LYS A 279 -4.68 -46.09 -11.74
CA LYS A 279 -4.92 -45.97 -10.31
C LYS A 279 -3.62 -45.58 -9.62
N GLY A 280 -3.57 -44.37 -9.07
CA GLY A 280 -2.46 -43.92 -8.24
C GLY A 280 -2.36 -44.77 -6.97
N THR A 281 -1.16 -45.25 -6.66
CA THR A 281 -0.86 -46.08 -5.48
C THR A 281 -0.15 -45.29 -4.36
N GLY A 282 0.33 -44.09 -4.66
CA GLY A 282 0.85 -43.12 -3.69
C GLY A 282 1.22 -41.79 -4.36
N VAL A 283 1.19 -40.69 -3.60
CA VAL A 283 1.76 -39.39 -4.01
C VAL A 283 3.20 -39.31 -3.51
N THR A 284 4.11 -38.86 -4.37
CA THR A 284 5.56 -38.76 -4.11
C THR A 284 6.11 -37.35 -4.29
N ASP A 285 5.34 -36.43 -4.85
CA ASP A 285 5.70 -35.02 -5.02
C ASP A 285 4.42 -34.17 -5.11
N TYR A 286 4.47 -32.95 -4.56
CA TYR A 286 3.40 -31.97 -4.62
C TYR A 286 4.01 -30.55 -4.58
N THR A 287 3.85 -29.80 -5.67
CA THR A 287 4.44 -28.45 -5.83
C THR A 287 3.48 -27.52 -6.58
N GLY A 288 3.61 -26.21 -6.36
CA GLY A 288 2.92 -25.18 -7.15
C GLY A 288 3.81 -24.62 -8.25
N ASP A 289 3.19 -24.17 -9.34
CA ASP A 289 3.89 -23.43 -10.40
C ASP A 289 4.11 -21.96 -9.99
N ALA A 290 5.28 -21.41 -10.28
CA ALA A 290 5.66 -20.05 -9.89
C ALA A 290 5.17 -18.95 -10.85
N MET A 291 4.74 -19.32 -12.06
CA MET A 291 4.20 -18.43 -13.09
C MET A 291 2.66 -18.54 -13.19
N ILE A 292 2.08 -19.66 -12.75
CA ILE A 292 0.65 -19.93 -12.71
C ILE A 292 0.25 -20.28 -11.27
N PRO A 293 -0.06 -19.30 -10.40
CA PRO A 293 -0.27 -19.52 -8.97
C PRO A 293 -1.39 -20.51 -8.60
N THR A 294 -2.35 -20.74 -9.51
CA THR A 294 -3.45 -21.70 -9.36
C THR A 294 -3.15 -23.10 -9.89
N MET A 295 -1.95 -23.34 -10.44
CA MET A 295 -1.51 -24.65 -10.92
C MET A 295 -0.78 -25.44 -9.83
N ARG A 296 -1.05 -26.75 -9.74
CA ARG A 296 -0.35 -27.70 -8.89
C ARG A 296 0.14 -28.90 -9.71
N HIS A 297 1.41 -29.26 -9.52
CA HIS A 297 2.01 -30.48 -10.03
C HIS A 297 1.93 -31.57 -8.96
N ILE A 298 1.39 -32.73 -9.32
CA ILE A 298 1.29 -33.90 -8.45
C ILE A 298 2.00 -35.05 -9.14
N LYS A 299 3.01 -35.66 -8.49
CA LYS A 299 3.66 -36.88 -9.00
C LYS A 299 3.40 -38.04 -8.06
N GLY A 300 3.41 -39.25 -8.61
CA GLY A 300 3.19 -40.44 -7.80
C GLY A 300 3.44 -41.76 -8.53
N THR A 301 3.31 -42.86 -7.81
CA THR A 301 3.33 -44.22 -8.36
C THR A 301 1.92 -44.64 -8.78
N ALA A 302 1.81 -45.52 -9.77
CA ALA A 302 0.53 -46.00 -10.28
C ALA A 302 0.54 -47.48 -10.70
N GLU A 303 -0.67 -48.03 -10.72
CA GLU A 303 -1.05 -49.15 -11.55
C GLU A 303 -1.65 -48.63 -12.86
N VAL A 304 -1.24 -49.19 -14.00
CA VAL A 304 -1.85 -48.95 -15.32
C VAL A 304 -2.40 -50.27 -15.83
N ASN A 305 -3.69 -50.32 -16.18
CA ASN A 305 -4.41 -51.52 -16.59
C ASN A 305 -4.24 -52.70 -15.59
N GLY A 306 -4.16 -52.39 -14.30
CA GLY A 306 -3.95 -53.35 -13.22
C GLY A 306 -2.49 -53.81 -13.01
N GLN A 307 -1.55 -53.34 -13.81
CA GLN A 307 -0.11 -53.64 -13.65
C GLN A 307 0.58 -52.53 -12.86
N SER A 308 1.23 -52.86 -11.75
CA SER A 308 2.03 -51.93 -10.94
C SER A 308 3.38 -51.60 -11.60
N GLY A 309 4.03 -50.52 -11.14
CA GLY A 309 5.39 -50.16 -11.53
C GLY A 309 5.50 -48.93 -12.45
N PHE A 310 4.39 -48.25 -12.70
CA PHE A 310 4.36 -46.98 -13.44
C PHE A 310 4.45 -45.79 -12.50
N THR A 311 4.80 -44.63 -13.04
CA THR A 311 4.62 -43.34 -12.37
C THR A 311 3.75 -42.41 -13.21
N TYR A 312 3.14 -41.44 -12.53
CA TYR A 312 2.39 -40.34 -13.15
C TYR A 312 2.97 -39.00 -12.73
N GLN A 313 2.82 -38.02 -13.61
CA GLN A 313 2.68 -36.62 -13.24
C GLN A 313 1.30 -36.16 -13.73
N VAL A 314 0.58 -35.42 -12.90
CA VAL A 314 -0.59 -34.64 -13.32
C VAL A 314 -0.40 -33.18 -12.96
N ASP A 315 -0.76 -32.31 -13.89
CA ASP A 315 -0.80 -30.87 -13.66
C ASP A 315 -2.27 -30.44 -13.68
N VAL A 316 -2.71 -29.83 -12.59
CA VAL A 316 -4.08 -29.35 -12.42
C VAL A 316 -4.08 -27.83 -12.25
N THR A 317 -5.01 -27.14 -12.89
CA THR A 317 -5.16 -25.69 -12.77
C THR A 317 -6.61 -25.35 -12.49
N ASP A 318 -6.82 -24.70 -11.34
CA ASP A 318 -8.06 -24.03 -11.00
C ASP A 318 -8.12 -22.68 -11.73
N ASN A 319 -9.21 -22.40 -12.45
CA ASN A 319 -9.42 -21.11 -13.11
C ASN A 319 -10.75 -20.45 -12.69
N GLY A 320 -11.31 -20.85 -11.55
CA GLY A 320 -12.52 -20.26 -10.96
C GLY A 320 -13.84 -20.88 -11.45
N GLU A 321 -14.89 -20.63 -10.67
CA GLU A 321 -16.17 -21.33 -10.81
C GLU A 321 -17.13 -20.68 -11.82
N PRO A 322 -17.93 -21.48 -12.55
CA PRO A 322 -17.91 -22.94 -12.60
C PRO A 322 -16.72 -23.46 -13.43
N GLY A 323 -16.05 -24.52 -12.96
CA GLY A 323 -14.78 -25.06 -13.46
C GLY A 323 -14.78 -25.64 -14.89
N ARG A 324 -15.15 -24.82 -15.88
CA ARG A 324 -15.12 -25.09 -17.33
C ARG A 324 -13.83 -24.57 -17.98
N ASP A 325 -13.23 -23.55 -17.39
CA ASP A 325 -11.94 -23.01 -17.82
C ASP A 325 -10.75 -23.70 -17.12
N ASP A 326 -11.01 -24.46 -16.05
CA ASP A 326 -10.10 -25.39 -15.38
C ASP A 326 -9.35 -26.30 -16.36
N ARG A 327 -8.14 -26.72 -16.00
CA ARG A 327 -7.30 -27.60 -16.81
C ARG A 327 -6.80 -28.82 -16.05
N PHE A 328 -6.74 -29.93 -16.78
CA PHE A 328 -6.10 -31.17 -16.35
C PHE A 328 -5.15 -31.68 -17.44
N THR A 329 -3.92 -32.01 -17.03
CA THR A 329 -2.90 -32.69 -17.84
C THR A 329 -2.43 -33.93 -17.11
N ILE A 330 -2.16 -35.02 -17.85
CA ILE A 330 -1.53 -36.24 -17.34
C ILE A 330 -0.38 -36.68 -18.25
N HIS A 331 0.72 -37.09 -17.63
CA HIS A 331 1.85 -37.78 -18.24
C HIS A 331 2.09 -39.08 -17.46
N LEU A 332 2.28 -40.20 -18.17
CA LEU A 332 2.62 -41.50 -17.60
C LEU A 332 4.02 -41.95 -18.04
N SER A 333 4.69 -42.75 -17.20
CA SER A 333 6.02 -43.29 -17.50
C SER A 333 6.10 -44.24 -18.71
N ASN A 334 4.96 -44.60 -19.32
CA ASN A 334 4.86 -45.35 -20.57
C ASN A 334 4.73 -44.45 -21.82
N ASN A 335 4.92 -43.13 -21.67
CA ASN A 335 4.75 -42.08 -22.69
C ASN A 335 3.30 -41.79 -23.11
N TYR A 336 2.29 -42.31 -22.42
CA TYR A 336 0.93 -41.80 -22.57
C TYR A 336 0.83 -40.37 -22.03
N MET A 337 0.16 -39.50 -22.77
CA MET A 337 -0.05 -38.09 -22.43
C MET A 337 -1.45 -37.64 -22.88
N ALA A 338 -2.16 -36.90 -22.04
CA ALA A 338 -3.42 -36.25 -22.39
C ALA A 338 -3.55 -34.91 -21.65
N SER A 339 -4.17 -33.91 -22.28
CA SER A 339 -4.35 -32.57 -21.68
C SER A 339 -5.58 -31.87 -22.22
N GLY A 340 -6.31 -31.13 -21.38
CA GLY A 340 -7.43 -30.34 -21.85
C GLY A 340 -7.99 -29.36 -20.83
N ARG A 341 -8.89 -28.49 -21.30
CA ARG A 341 -9.87 -27.83 -20.44
C ARG A 341 -10.98 -28.80 -20.05
N LEU A 342 -11.56 -28.61 -18.87
CA LEU A 342 -12.64 -29.48 -18.41
C LEU A 342 -13.91 -29.26 -19.24
N SER A 343 -14.30 -30.29 -20.00
CA SER A 343 -15.58 -30.29 -20.72
C SER A 343 -16.77 -30.57 -19.78
N GLY A 344 -16.46 -31.00 -18.56
CA GLY A 344 -17.34 -30.96 -17.40
C GLY A 344 -16.62 -31.52 -16.17
N GLY A 345 -16.85 -30.93 -15.00
CA GLY A 345 -16.10 -31.22 -13.78
C GLY A 345 -15.87 -29.95 -12.97
N ASN A 346 -14.98 -30.03 -12.00
CA ASN A 346 -14.42 -28.89 -11.28
C ASN A 346 -13.08 -29.32 -10.64
N ILE A 347 -12.10 -28.42 -10.61
CA ILE A 347 -10.92 -28.47 -9.77
C ILE A 347 -11.09 -27.40 -8.68
N GLN A 348 -10.54 -27.66 -7.49
CA GLN A 348 -10.59 -26.75 -6.35
C GLN A 348 -9.23 -26.76 -5.67
N LEU A 349 -8.55 -25.63 -5.74
CA LEU A 349 -7.31 -25.37 -5.01
C LEU A 349 -7.65 -24.84 -3.61
N HIS A 350 -7.50 -25.69 -2.59
CA HIS A 350 -7.72 -25.31 -1.21
C HIS A 350 -6.46 -24.61 -0.68
N THR A 351 -6.45 -23.28 -0.85
CA THR A 351 -5.45 -22.42 -0.21
C THR A 351 -5.56 -22.54 1.32
N PRO A 352 -4.48 -22.26 2.08
CA PRO A 352 -4.41 -22.67 3.48
C PRO A 352 -5.48 -22.03 4.38
N SER A 353 -6.43 -22.87 4.80
CA SER A 353 -7.25 -22.65 6.00
C SER A 353 -6.75 -23.55 7.13
N CYS A 354 -6.97 -23.16 8.38
CA CYS A 354 -6.48 -23.92 9.53
C CYS A 354 -7.23 -25.25 9.70
N GLN A 355 -6.50 -26.33 9.99
CA GLN A 355 -7.04 -27.60 10.49
C GLN A 355 -6.61 -27.81 11.94
#